data_AF-A0A1R2CFN3-F1
#
_entry.id   AF-A0A1R2CFN3-F1
#
_cell.length_a   1.000
_cell.length_b   1.000
_cell.length_c   1.000
_cell.angle_alpha   90.00
_cell.angle_beta   90.00
_cell.angle_gamma   90.00
#
_symmetry.space_group_name_H-M   'P 1'
#
loop_
_entity.id
_entity.type
_entity.pdbx_description
1 polymer ?
#
loop_
_entity_poly.entity_id
_entity_poly.type
_entity_poly.pdbx_seq_one_letter_code
_entity_poly.pdbx_strand_id
1 'polypeptide(L)'
;MGLGKSKIPTPLPGQMLMFVGEKDFDDYYASLENSIKIIEQQKVEIDMRTTDLIISLGAENLWEISPDSELIVKMILAILSASGKGDLQNVANLSESAPYIVLIPKSTSKKVAEVVGKFCSLMNTVNDLPEKLVDCSISQDDINYSEHIQQNITKRTIDSKYTMKDKLEAVKIVNENKKIINTVPRDCVEMLKISSNLPDQVRKVFKELSISPYMEILHQRGVQAAAENLTAPKEIVKKFWPIV
;
A
#
# COMPACT_ATOMS: atom_id res chain seq x y z
N MET A 1 3.72 -50.46 -10.69
CA MET A 1 4.71 -49.43 -10.32
C MET A 1 4.13 -48.08 -10.65
N GLY A 2 4.19 -47.17 -9.68
CA GLY A 2 3.32 -45.99 -9.59
C GLY A 2 3.63 -44.85 -10.57
N LEU A 3 2.60 -44.06 -10.78
CA LEU A 3 2.54 -42.80 -11.52
C LEU A 3 3.60 -41.79 -11.05
N GLY A 4 4.67 -41.62 -11.83
CA GLY A 4 5.54 -40.46 -11.74
C GLY A 4 5.06 -39.38 -12.71
N LYS A 5 4.08 -38.56 -12.30
CA LYS A 5 3.71 -37.35 -13.05
C LYS A 5 4.95 -36.48 -13.21
N SER A 6 5.31 -36.19 -14.46
CA SER A 6 6.31 -35.20 -14.83
C SER A 6 6.13 -33.94 -14.00
N LYS A 7 7.17 -33.56 -13.24
CA LYS A 7 7.23 -32.28 -12.53
C LYS A 7 7.43 -31.19 -13.59
N ILE A 8 6.33 -30.70 -14.13
CA ILE A 8 6.33 -29.42 -14.85
C ILE A 8 6.73 -28.37 -13.80
N PRO A 9 7.81 -27.59 -14.00
CA PRO A 9 8.20 -26.55 -13.06
C PRO A 9 7.09 -25.52 -12.94
N THR A 10 6.85 -25.02 -11.73
CA THR A 10 5.90 -23.94 -11.48
C THR A 10 6.41 -22.67 -12.17
N PRO A 11 5.65 -22.05 -13.09
CA PRO A 11 6.09 -20.85 -13.79
C PRO A 11 6.27 -19.68 -12.82
N LEU A 12 7.43 -19.02 -12.91
CA LEU A 12 7.78 -17.80 -12.17
C LEU A 12 7.14 -16.57 -12.84
N PRO A 13 6.95 -15.45 -12.11
CA PRO A 13 6.52 -14.18 -12.69
C PRO A 13 7.47 -13.76 -13.83
N GLY A 14 6.97 -13.66 -15.07
CA GLY A 14 7.74 -13.26 -16.26
C GLY A 14 7.88 -14.31 -17.38
N GLN A 15 7.41 -15.57 -17.21
CA GLN A 15 7.49 -16.59 -18.29
C GLN A 15 6.19 -16.77 -19.11
N MET A 16 5.08 -16.13 -18.75
CA MET A 16 3.75 -16.34 -19.37
C MET A 16 3.41 -15.43 -20.57
N LEU A 17 4.29 -14.50 -20.95
CA LEU A 17 4.07 -13.58 -22.08
C LEU A 17 4.26 -14.21 -23.48
N MET A 18 4.62 -15.50 -23.54
CA MET A 18 5.16 -16.14 -24.76
C MET A 18 4.15 -16.70 -25.79
N PHE A 19 2.83 -16.52 -25.67
CA PHE A 19 1.88 -17.17 -26.61
C PHE A 19 0.78 -16.29 -27.19
N VAL A 20 1.14 -15.10 -27.67
CA VAL A 20 0.27 -14.34 -28.58
C VAL A 20 0.79 -14.35 -30.02
N GLY A 21 2.09 -14.55 -30.26
CA GLY A 21 2.62 -14.76 -31.60
C GLY A 21 2.53 -13.52 -32.51
N GLU A 22 2.23 -12.35 -31.94
CA GLU A 22 2.35 -11.07 -32.61
C GLU A 22 3.54 -10.33 -32.02
N LYS A 23 4.68 -10.43 -32.71
CA LYS A 23 5.96 -9.86 -32.32
C LYS A 23 5.84 -8.39 -31.90
N ASP A 24 5.04 -7.60 -32.61
CA ASP A 24 4.84 -6.18 -32.32
C ASP A 24 4.17 -5.93 -30.95
N PHE A 25 3.25 -6.82 -30.52
CA PHE A 25 2.64 -6.73 -29.20
C PHE A 25 3.56 -7.24 -28.10
N ASP A 26 4.27 -8.33 -28.37
CA ASP A 26 5.20 -8.92 -27.40
C ASP A 26 6.36 -7.94 -27.14
N ASP A 27 6.89 -7.29 -28.18
CA ASP A 27 7.93 -6.27 -28.09
C ASP A 27 7.42 -5.00 -27.38
N TYR A 28 6.16 -4.59 -27.63
CA TYR A 28 5.54 -3.46 -26.95
C TYR A 28 5.24 -3.74 -25.48
N TYR A 29 4.73 -4.93 -25.15
CA TYR A 29 4.50 -5.30 -23.76
C TYR A 29 5.82 -5.41 -23.00
N ALA A 30 6.87 -5.97 -23.63
CA ALA A 30 8.20 -6.06 -23.04
C ALA A 30 8.79 -4.68 -22.70
N SER A 31 8.47 -3.63 -23.47
CA SER A 31 8.91 -2.26 -23.15
C SER A 31 8.21 -1.69 -21.91
N LEU A 32 6.98 -2.13 -21.62
CA LEU A 32 6.18 -1.71 -20.46
C LEU A 32 6.31 -2.61 -19.23
N GLU A 33 6.81 -3.85 -19.41
CA GLU A 33 6.84 -4.89 -18.37
C GLU A 33 7.53 -4.42 -17.09
N ASN A 34 8.65 -3.69 -17.21
CA ASN A 34 9.38 -3.20 -16.05
C ASN A 34 8.57 -2.16 -15.26
N SER A 35 7.95 -1.21 -15.95
CA SER A 35 7.09 -0.19 -15.34
C SER A 35 5.87 -0.81 -14.66
N ILE A 36 5.22 -1.79 -15.31
CA ILE A 36 4.10 -2.55 -14.74
C ILE A 36 4.54 -3.24 -13.44
N LYS A 37 5.66 -3.96 -13.46
CA LYS A 37 6.17 -4.67 -12.28
C LYS A 37 6.48 -3.72 -11.12
N ILE A 38 7.10 -2.57 -11.39
CA ILE A 38 7.43 -1.59 -10.34
C ILE A 38 6.14 -1.05 -9.71
N ILE A 39 5.16 -0.67 -10.53
CA ILE A 39 3.87 -0.13 -10.05
C ILE A 39 3.12 -1.17 -9.21
N GLU A 40 3.01 -2.41 -9.69
CA GLU A 40 2.36 -3.49 -8.94
C GLU A 40 3.08 -3.78 -7.62
N GLN A 41 4.42 -3.81 -7.63
CA GLN A 41 5.22 -4.01 -6.42
C GLN A 41 5.00 -2.88 -5.40
N GLN A 42 4.98 -1.62 -5.83
CA GLN A 42 4.73 -0.50 -4.92
C GLN A 42 3.31 -0.55 -4.34
N LYS A 43 2.31 -0.90 -5.15
CA LYS A 43 0.93 -1.06 -4.68
C LYS A 43 0.83 -2.13 -3.59
N VAL A 44 1.39 -3.32 -3.83
CA VAL A 44 1.42 -4.41 -2.86
C VAL A 44 2.16 -4.00 -1.59
N GLU A 45 3.28 -3.29 -1.71
CA GLU A 45 4.05 -2.82 -0.55
C GLU A 45 3.23 -1.84 0.29
N ILE A 46 2.55 -0.85 -0.30
CA ILE A 46 1.67 0.08 0.43
C ILE A 46 0.55 -0.69 1.15
N ASP A 47 -0.11 -1.61 0.45
CA ASP A 47 -1.22 -2.41 1.01
C ASP A 47 -0.74 -3.26 2.19
N MET A 48 0.41 -3.91 2.06
CA MET A 48 1.02 -4.71 3.13
C MET A 48 1.39 -3.85 4.35
N ARG A 49 2.06 -2.72 4.16
CA ARG A 49 2.47 -1.83 5.26
C ARG A 49 1.27 -1.24 6.00
N THR A 50 0.23 -0.89 5.25
CA THR A 50 -1.04 -0.44 5.82
C THR A 50 -1.67 -1.57 6.64
N THR A 51 -1.67 -2.80 6.11
CA THR A 51 -2.22 -4.01 6.76
C THR A 51 -1.54 -4.27 8.09
N ASP A 52 -0.22 -4.29 8.09
CA ASP A 52 0.58 -4.52 9.28
C ASP A 52 0.33 -3.47 10.37
N LEU A 53 0.18 -2.19 9.97
CA LEU A 53 -0.11 -1.09 10.88
C LEU A 53 -1.48 -1.27 11.53
N ILE A 54 -2.55 -1.48 10.75
CA ILE A 54 -3.91 -1.62 11.28
C ILE A 54 -4.04 -2.84 12.19
N ILE A 55 -3.46 -3.98 11.80
CA ILE A 55 -3.43 -5.19 12.64
C ILE A 55 -2.71 -4.90 13.96
N SER A 56 -1.61 -4.14 13.93
CA SER A 56 -0.86 -3.80 15.16
C SER A 56 -1.65 -2.88 16.11
N LEU A 57 -2.46 -1.98 15.55
CA LEU A 57 -3.37 -1.11 16.28
C LEU A 57 -4.60 -1.86 16.82
N GLY A 58 -4.93 -3.04 16.29
CA GLY A 58 -6.15 -3.76 16.65
C GLY A 58 -7.41 -3.07 16.11
N ALA A 59 -7.25 -2.28 15.06
CA ALA A 59 -8.28 -1.51 14.38
C ALA A 59 -8.81 -2.23 13.13
N GLU A 60 -8.79 -3.57 13.11
CA GLU A 60 -9.08 -4.41 11.95
C GLU A 60 -10.49 -4.14 11.36
N ASN A 61 -11.45 -3.72 12.19
CA ASN A 61 -12.80 -3.35 11.73
C ASN A 61 -12.93 -1.89 11.24
N LEU A 62 -11.90 -1.05 11.41
CA LEU A 62 -11.81 0.30 10.83
C LEU A 62 -11.13 0.28 9.45
N TRP A 63 -10.81 -0.92 8.95
CA TRP A 63 -10.42 -1.14 7.56
C TRP A 63 -11.65 -1.04 6.65
N GLU A 64 -12.17 0.18 6.47
CA GLU A 64 -12.88 0.48 5.24
C GLU A 64 -11.86 0.85 4.15
N ILE A 65 -12.29 0.80 2.89
CA ILE A 65 -11.50 0.90 1.64
C ILE A 65 -10.55 2.14 1.61
N SER A 66 -10.70 3.09 2.53
CA SER A 66 -9.76 4.17 2.80
C SER A 66 -9.79 4.52 4.30
N PRO A 67 -8.88 3.98 5.14
CA PRO A 67 -8.87 4.35 6.55
C PRO A 67 -8.51 5.84 6.72
N ASP A 68 -9.15 6.50 7.67
CA ASP A 68 -8.90 7.90 7.98
C ASP A 68 -7.50 8.06 8.60
N SER A 69 -6.57 8.63 7.83
CA SER A 69 -5.18 8.84 8.24
C SER A 69 -5.07 9.72 9.49
N GLU A 70 -5.98 10.69 9.64
CA GLU A 70 -6.03 11.57 10.80
C GLU A 70 -6.43 10.78 12.06
N LEU A 71 -7.36 9.85 11.90
CA LEU A 71 -7.75 8.93 12.96
C LEU A 71 -6.59 8.01 13.38
N ILE A 72 -5.86 7.43 12.42
CA ILE A 72 -4.69 6.58 12.68
C ILE A 72 -3.63 7.35 13.47
N VAL A 73 -3.31 8.58 13.06
CA VAL A 73 -2.32 9.42 13.76
C VAL A 73 -2.78 9.72 15.19
N LYS A 74 -4.04 10.08 15.39
CA LYS A 74 -4.61 10.33 16.73
C LYS A 74 -4.54 9.08 17.62
N MET A 75 -4.79 7.89 17.07
CA MET A 75 -4.65 6.62 17.80
C MET A 75 -3.22 6.38 18.26
N ILE A 76 -2.24 6.53 17.35
CA ILE A 76 -0.81 6.36 17.67
C ILE A 76 -0.39 7.31 18.80
N LEU A 77 -0.86 8.56 18.76
CA LEU A 77 -0.51 9.54 19.77
C LEU A 77 -1.18 9.28 21.12
N ALA A 78 -2.40 8.77 21.14
CA ALA A 78 -3.01 8.30 22.39
C ALA A 78 -2.25 7.11 22.99
N ILE A 79 -1.76 6.18 22.16
CA ILE A 79 -0.91 5.07 22.60
C ILE A 79 0.40 5.58 23.21
N LEU A 80 1.05 6.56 22.56
CA LEU A 80 2.27 7.19 23.07
C LEU A 80 2.04 7.93 24.38
N SER A 81 0.95 8.71 24.46
CA SER A 81 0.54 9.43 25.67
C SER A 81 0.29 8.45 26.83
N ALA A 82 -0.41 7.34 26.58
CA ALA A 82 -0.63 6.30 27.58
C ALA A 82 0.68 5.66 28.06
N SER A 83 1.62 5.37 27.15
CA SER A 83 2.96 4.87 27.50
C SER A 83 3.73 5.85 28.39
N GLY A 84 3.52 7.15 28.20
CA GLY A 84 4.11 8.23 28.99
C GLY A 84 3.34 8.63 30.24
N LYS A 85 2.28 7.89 30.60
CA LYS A 85 1.36 8.25 31.69
C LYS A 85 0.78 9.66 31.54
N GLY A 86 0.47 10.05 30.31
CA GLY A 86 -0.03 11.36 29.93
C GLY A 86 1.06 12.31 29.42
N ASP A 87 2.35 12.03 29.64
CA ASP A 87 3.43 12.88 29.15
C ASP A 87 3.99 12.37 27.82
N LEU A 88 3.54 12.97 26.73
CA LEU A 88 3.99 12.63 25.38
C LEU A 88 5.45 13.03 25.14
N GLN A 89 5.92 14.14 25.73
CA GLN A 89 7.26 14.70 25.48
C GLN A 89 8.37 13.81 26.06
N ASN A 90 8.07 13.04 27.10
CA ASN A 90 9.01 12.06 27.67
C ASN A 90 9.13 10.76 26.86
N VAL A 91 8.27 10.57 25.85
CA VAL A 91 8.12 9.30 25.11
C VAL A 91 8.50 9.45 23.65
N ALA A 92 8.17 10.57 23.03
CA ALA A 92 8.43 10.81 21.62
C ALA A 92 8.68 12.29 21.32
N ASN A 93 9.59 12.53 20.37
CA ASN A 93 9.72 13.80 19.69
C ASN A 93 8.85 13.78 18.44
N LEU A 94 7.96 14.75 18.32
CA LEU A 94 7.10 14.92 17.15
C LEU A 94 7.74 15.91 16.17
N SER A 95 7.58 15.65 14.87
CA SER A 95 8.07 16.51 13.80
C SER A 95 6.99 16.68 12.71
N GLU A 96 6.96 17.84 12.07
CA GLU A 96 6.16 18.08 10.85
C GLU A 96 6.83 17.50 9.59
N SER A 97 8.03 16.93 9.71
CA SER A 97 8.74 16.25 8.64
C SER A 97 9.04 14.79 8.99
N ALA A 98 9.15 13.94 7.95
CA ALA A 98 9.51 12.54 8.11
C ALA A 98 10.81 12.42 8.94
N PRO A 99 10.88 11.50 9.93
CA PRO A 99 9.98 10.36 10.16
C PRO A 99 8.71 10.65 10.99
N TYR A 100 8.36 11.92 11.23
CA TYR A 100 7.20 12.43 11.99
C TYR A 100 7.18 12.11 13.49
N ILE A 101 7.58 10.91 13.88
CA ILE A 101 7.65 10.46 15.27
C ILE A 101 9.01 9.83 15.49
N VAL A 102 9.74 10.32 16.49
CA VAL A 102 11.00 9.73 16.95
C VAL A 102 10.86 9.34 18.40
N LEU A 103 10.91 8.03 18.70
CA LEU A 103 10.80 7.54 20.06
C LEU A 103 12.03 7.84 20.90
N ILE A 104 11.81 8.24 22.14
CA ILE A 104 12.87 8.41 23.14
C ILE A 104 13.20 7.02 23.71
N PRO A 105 14.47 6.58 23.68
CA PRO A 105 14.86 5.26 24.18
C PRO A 105 14.54 5.09 25.67
N LYS A 106 14.15 3.87 26.08
CA LYS A 106 13.89 3.41 27.46
C LYS A 106 12.54 3.82 28.09
N SER A 107 11.73 4.66 27.47
CA SER A 107 10.41 5.08 28.00
C SER A 107 9.21 4.37 27.36
N THR A 108 9.44 3.46 26.40
CA THR A 108 8.38 2.81 25.61
C THR A 108 8.42 1.28 25.69
N SER A 109 7.26 0.64 25.66
CA SER A 109 7.16 -0.82 25.55
C SER A 109 7.51 -1.29 24.14
N LYS A 110 8.00 -2.54 24.00
CA LYS A 110 8.33 -3.13 22.69
C LYS A 110 7.15 -3.09 21.70
N LYS A 111 5.92 -3.27 22.20
CA LYS A 111 4.70 -3.23 21.38
C LYS A 111 4.41 -1.83 20.84
N VAL A 112 4.61 -0.78 21.66
CA VAL A 112 4.46 0.61 21.22
C VAL A 112 5.53 0.97 20.19
N ALA A 113 6.77 0.55 20.43
CA ALA A 113 7.86 0.73 19.47
C ALA A 113 7.58 0.05 18.12
N GLU A 114 6.97 -1.13 18.13
CA GLU A 114 6.58 -1.84 16.91
C GLU A 114 5.51 -1.08 16.10
N VAL A 115 4.45 -0.57 16.76
CA VAL A 115 3.38 0.20 16.10
C VAL A 115 3.95 1.46 15.46
N VAL A 116 4.78 2.21 16.19
CA VAL A 116 5.42 3.43 15.66
C VAL A 116 6.36 3.09 14.51
N GLY A 117 7.14 2.00 14.63
CA GLY A 117 8.00 1.54 13.55
C GLY A 117 7.24 1.20 12.27
N LYS A 118 6.07 0.55 12.39
CA LYS A 118 5.17 0.26 11.25
C LYS A 118 4.64 1.54 10.63
N PHE A 119 4.23 2.52 11.43
CA PHE A 119 3.79 3.82 10.95
C PHE A 119 4.90 4.57 10.19
N CYS A 120 6.10 4.67 10.77
CA CYS A 120 7.25 5.30 10.10
C CYS A 120 7.62 4.56 8.81
N SER A 121 7.53 3.22 8.80
CA SER A 121 7.77 2.43 7.58
C SER A 121 6.76 2.75 6.48
N LEU A 122 5.47 2.85 6.80
CA LEU A 122 4.44 3.25 5.84
C LEU A 122 4.70 4.66 5.29
N MET A 123 4.98 5.62 6.18
CA MET A 123 5.23 7.00 5.77
C MET A 123 6.49 7.15 4.91
N ASN A 124 7.56 6.42 5.20
CA ASN A 124 8.75 6.39 4.36
C ASN A 124 8.43 5.80 2.98
N THR A 125 7.73 4.65 2.92
CA THR A 125 7.31 4.07 1.65
C THR A 125 6.52 5.09 0.82
N VAL A 126 5.55 5.77 1.42
CA VAL A 126 4.69 6.75 0.74
C VAL A 126 5.44 8.02 0.31
N ASN A 127 6.40 8.50 1.11
CA ASN A 127 7.24 9.65 0.75
C ASN A 127 8.23 9.32 -0.38
N ASP A 128 8.72 8.09 -0.46
CA ASP A 128 9.66 7.64 -1.49
C ASP A 128 8.97 7.23 -2.80
N LEU A 129 7.63 7.13 -2.82
CA LEU A 129 6.85 6.74 -4.00
C LEU A 129 7.14 7.58 -5.25
N PRO A 130 7.20 8.93 -5.18
CA PRO A 130 7.42 9.73 -6.37
C PRO A 130 8.75 9.36 -7.03
N GLU A 131 9.83 9.25 -6.25
CA GLU A 131 11.16 8.89 -6.77
C GLU A 131 11.17 7.51 -7.42
N LYS A 132 10.44 6.54 -6.85
CA LYS A 132 10.34 5.17 -7.41
C LYS A 132 9.46 5.10 -8.67
N LEU A 133 8.58 6.09 -8.89
CA LEU A 133 7.63 6.14 -9.99
C LEU A 133 7.99 7.16 -11.09
N VAL A 134 9.02 8.00 -10.88
CA VAL A 134 9.46 9.06 -11.83
C VAL A 134 9.74 8.53 -13.24
N ASP A 135 10.28 7.31 -13.35
CA ASP A 135 10.59 6.66 -14.64
C ASP A 135 9.51 5.67 -15.10
N CYS A 136 8.41 5.54 -14.35
CA CYS A 136 7.30 4.63 -14.63
C CYS A 136 6.13 5.39 -15.27
N SER A 137 6.36 6.05 -16.40
CA SER A 137 5.30 6.71 -17.15
C SER A 137 4.67 5.75 -18.16
N ILE A 138 3.39 5.43 -17.94
CA ILE A 138 2.52 4.86 -18.99
C ILE A 138 1.58 5.98 -19.40
N SER A 139 1.73 6.45 -20.63
CA SER A 139 1.00 7.58 -21.19
C SER A 139 -0.39 7.17 -21.67
N GLN A 140 -1.27 8.15 -21.94
CA GLN A 140 -2.56 7.88 -22.57
C GLN A 140 -2.40 7.31 -24.00
N ASP A 141 -1.31 7.65 -24.69
CA ASP A 141 -0.98 7.11 -26.00
C ASP A 141 -0.64 5.62 -25.91
N ASP A 142 -0.02 5.18 -24.82
CA ASP A 142 0.28 3.77 -24.57
C ASP A 142 -0.99 2.94 -24.36
N ILE A 143 -2.01 3.53 -23.71
CA ILE A 143 -3.35 2.94 -23.56
C ILE A 143 -4.00 2.78 -24.94
N ASN A 144 -4.05 3.85 -25.73
CA ASN A 144 -4.66 3.86 -27.06
C ASN A 144 -3.97 2.85 -28.01
N TYR A 145 -2.64 2.75 -27.94
CA TYR A 145 -1.86 1.81 -28.73
C TYR A 145 -2.14 0.35 -28.32
N SER A 146 -2.32 0.07 -27.03
CA SER A 146 -2.73 -1.25 -26.55
C SER A 146 -4.10 -1.69 -27.10
N GLU A 147 -5.05 -0.75 -27.25
CA GLU A 147 -6.37 -1.03 -27.84
C GLU A 147 -6.28 -1.33 -29.33
N HIS A 148 -5.45 -0.56 -30.04
CA HIS A 148 -5.21 -0.76 -31.46
C HIS A 148 -4.56 -2.13 -31.72
N ILE A 149 -3.58 -2.53 -30.90
CA ILE A 149 -2.94 -3.84 -31.03
C ILE A 149 -3.93 -4.97 -30.70
N GLN A 150 -4.77 -4.84 -29.66
CA GLN A 150 -5.80 -5.84 -29.34
C GLN A 150 -6.74 -6.11 -30.52
N GLN A 151 -7.21 -5.05 -31.19
CA GLN A 151 -8.09 -5.18 -32.36
C GLN A 151 -7.39 -5.91 -33.51
N ASN A 152 -6.09 -5.69 -33.69
CA ASN A 152 -5.30 -6.35 -34.71
C ASN A 152 -5.06 -7.82 -34.38
N ILE A 153 -4.65 -8.14 -33.15
CA ILE A 153 -4.45 -9.53 -32.71
C ILE A 153 -5.75 -10.33 -32.77
N THR A 154 -6.87 -9.74 -32.36
CA THR A 154 -8.17 -10.44 -32.41
C THR A 154 -8.52 -10.81 -33.86
N LYS A 155 -8.30 -9.89 -34.81
CA LYS A 155 -8.50 -10.15 -36.24
C LYS A 155 -7.55 -11.21 -36.78
N ARG A 156 -6.24 -11.10 -36.51
CA ARG A 156 -5.24 -12.08 -36.99
C ARG A 156 -5.41 -13.46 -36.35
N THR A 157 -5.83 -13.54 -35.09
CA THR A 157 -6.07 -14.81 -34.38
C THR A 157 -7.26 -15.56 -34.98
N ILE A 158 -8.32 -14.84 -35.37
CA ILE A 158 -9.46 -15.42 -36.10
C ILE A 158 -8.98 -16.07 -37.41
N ASP A 159 -8.15 -15.37 -38.18
CA ASP A 159 -7.65 -15.80 -39.49
C ASP A 159 -6.52 -16.83 -39.44
N SER A 160 -5.95 -17.09 -38.26
CA SER A 160 -4.81 -18.00 -38.09
C SER A 160 -5.18 -19.48 -38.26
N LYS A 161 -4.19 -20.32 -38.57
CA LYS A 161 -4.37 -21.79 -38.74
C LYS A 161 -4.27 -22.57 -37.42
N TYR A 162 -4.18 -21.89 -36.27
CA TYR A 162 -4.06 -22.52 -34.96
C TYR A 162 -5.32 -23.28 -34.54
N THR A 163 -5.19 -24.17 -33.54
CA THR A 163 -6.35 -24.87 -32.99
C THR A 163 -7.27 -23.91 -32.25
N MET A 164 -8.56 -24.22 -32.17
CA MET A 164 -9.53 -23.37 -31.45
C MET A 164 -9.14 -23.16 -29.98
N LYS A 165 -8.50 -24.16 -29.35
CA LYS A 165 -8.00 -24.07 -27.98
C LYS A 165 -6.90 -23.01 -27.86
N ASP A 166 -5.91 -23.05 -28.73
CA ASP A 166 -4.79 -22.10 -28.71
C ASP A 166 -5.26 -20.68 -29.05
N LYS A 167 -6.22 -20.54 -29.97
CA LYS A 167 -6.85 -19.25 -30.29
C LYS A 167 -7.56 -18.63 -29.08
N LEU A 168 -8.32 -19.44 -28.33
CA LEU A 168 -9.00 -18.97 -27.11
C LEU A 168 -8.01 -18.57 -26.01
N GLU A 169 -6.92 -19.31 -25.87
CA GLU A 169 -5.87 -19.03 -24.90
C GLU A 169 -5.12 -17.73 -25.23
N ALA A 170 -4.79 -17.50 -26.50
CA ALA A 170 -4.19 -16.25 -26.96
C ALA A 170 -5.10 -15.03 -26.71
N VAL A 171 -6.39 -15.12 -27.07
CA VAL A 171 -7.37 -14.04 -26.80
C VAL A 171 -7.49 -13.76 -25.31
N LYS A 172 -7.47 -14.79 -24.46
CA LYS A 172 -7.53 -14.64 -23.01
C LYS A 172 -6.31 -13.88 -22.48
N ILE A 173 -5.10 -14.26 -22.89
CA ILE A 173 -3.84 -13.61 -22.48
C ILE A 173 -3.83 -12.13 -22.91
N VAL A 174 -4.23 -11.84 -24.15
CA VAL A 174 -4.30 -10.46 -24.65
C VAL A 174 -5.27 -9.61 -23.83
N ASN A 175 -6.44 -10.17 -23.47
CA ASN A 175 -7.41 -9.46 -22.65
C ASN A 175 -6.90 -9.21 -21.22
N GLU A 176 -6.19 -10.17 -20.63
CA GLU A 176 -5.55 -10.02 -19.32
C GLU A 176 -4.45 -8.96 -19.36
N ASN A 177 -3.57 -9.01 -20.36
CA ASN A 177 -2.50 -8.03 -20.55
C ASN A 177 -3.05 -6.62 -20.80
N LYS A 178 -4.10 -6.47 -21.61
CA LYS A 178 -4.80 -5.20 -21.80
C LYS A 178 -5.37 -4.68 -20.48
N LYS A 179 -6.01 -5.55 -19.70
CA LYS A 179 -6.56 -5.16 -18.40
C LYS A 179 -5.46 -4.59 -17.50
N ILE A 180 -4.28 -5.23 -17.47
CA ILE A 180 -3.12 -4.75 -16.72
C ILE A 180 -2.66 -3.38 -17.25
N ILE A 181 -2.41 -3.25 -18.56
CA ILE A 181 -1.96 -2.00 -19.21
C ILE A 181 -2.95 -0.85 -18.93
N ASN A 182 -4.25 -1.12 -18.90
CA ASN A 182 -5.26 -0.11 -18.61
C ASN A 182 -5.37 0.26 -17.12
N THR A 183 -5.01 -0.66 -16.21
CA THR A 183 -5.17 -0.46 -14.76
C THR A 183 -3.94 0.20 -14.14
N VAL A 184 -2.75 -0.15 -14.61
CA VAL A 184 -1.45 0.33 -14.09
C VAL A 184 -1.29 1.86 -14.12
N PRO A 185 -1.68 2.60 -15.19
CA PRO A 185 -1.65 4.07 -15.20
C PRO A 185 -2.59 4.67 -14.14
N ARG A 186 -3.77 4.07 -13.98
CA ARG A 186 -4.74 4.49 -12.96
C ARG A 186 -4.17 4.27 -11.56
N ASP A 187 -3.61 3.10 -11.29
CA ASP A 187 -2.97 2.76 -10.02
C ASP A 187 -1.80 3.71 -9.72
N CYS A 188 -0.99 4.04 -10.73
CA CYS A 188 0.11 5.00 -10.59
C CYS A 188 -0.39 6.40 -10.20
N VAL A 189 -1.43 6.91 -10.87
CA VAL A 189 -2.05 8.20 -10.52
C VAL A 189 -2.65 8.18 -9.10
N GLU A 190 -3.32 7.09 -8.73
CA GLU A 190 -3.87 6.92 -7.38
C GLU A 190 -2.76 6.89 -6.32
N MET A 191 -1.65 6.18 -6.56
CA MET A 191 -0.50 6.14 -5.65
C MET A 191 0.21 7.49 -5.52
N LEU A 192 0.38 8.24 -6.62
CA LEU A 192 0.95 9.58 -6.56
C LEU A 192 0.05 10.55 -5.78
N LYS A 193 -1.27 10.42 -5.88
CA LYS A 193 -2.22 11.15 -5.04
C LYS A 193 -2.11 10.78 -3.57
N ILE A 194 -1.92 9.50 -3.26
CA ILE A 194 -1.67 9.04 -1.89
C ILE A 194 -0.37 9.67 -1.35
N SER A 195 0.69 9.67 -2.17
CA SER A 195 1.98 10.28 -1.84
C SER A 195 1.90 11.78 -1.59
N SER A 196 1.04 12.51 -2.29
CA SER A 196 0.82 13.94 -1.98
C SER A 196 -0.06 14.14 -0.75
N ASN A 197 -1.15 13.37 -0.62
CA ASN A 197 -2.19 13.68 0.36
C ASN A 197 -1.87 13.18 1.77
N LEU A 198 -1.35 11.95 1.89
CA LEU A 198 -1.16 11.31 3.20
C LEU A 198 -0.11 12.05 4.06
N PRO A 199 1.08 12.41 3.53
CA PRO A 199 2.04 13.24 4.25
C PRO A 199 1.48 14.58 4.73
N ASP A 200 0.68 15.25 3.90
CA ASP A 200 0.10 16.55 4.23
C ASP A 200 -1.02 16.44 5.27
N GLN A 201 -1.83 15.39 5.22
CA GLN A 201 -2.81 15.09 6.27
C GLN A 201 -2.11 14.84 7.61
N VAL A 202 -1.05 14.03 7.62
CA VAL A 202 -0.26 13.76 8.81
C VAL A 202 0.35 15.05 9.38
N ARG A 203 0.94 15.90 8.54
CA ARG A 203 1.45 17.23 8.93
C ARG A 203 0.38 18.10 9.56
N LYS A 204 -0.79 18.16 8.92
CA LYS A 204 -1.92 18.95 9.40
C LYS A 204 -2.35 18.49 10.79
N VAL A 205 -2.42 17.18 11.02
CA VAL A 205 -2.76 16.63 12.35
C VAL A 205 -1.70 16.99 13.38
N PHE A 206 -0.41 16.84 13.09
CA PHE A 206 0.64 17.25 14.04
C PHE A 206 0.56 18.74 14.38
N LYS A 207 0.26 19.59 13.39
CA LYS A 207 0.06 21.02 13.59
C LYS A 207 -1.19 21.33 14.41
N GLU A 208 -2.33 20.71 14.13
CA GLU A 208 -3.56 20.88 14.91
C GLU A 208 -3.42 20.38 16.34
N LEU A 209 -2.67 19.29 16.53
CA LEU A 209 -2.38 18.74 17.84
C LEU A 209 -1.42 19.61 18.64
N SER A 210 -0.63 20.49 18.02
CA SER A 210 0.14 21.50 18.78
C SER A 210 -0.75 22.52 19.51
N ILE A 211 -2.06 22.55 19.23
CA ILE A 211 -3.03 23.45 19.86
C ILE A 211 -3.47 22.86 21.21
N SER A 212 -3.37 23.68 22.27
CA SER A 212 -3.59 23.31 23.68
C SER A 212 -4.78 22.38 23.99
N PRO A 213 -6.02 22.60 23.49
CA PRO A 213 -7.16 21.76 23.87
C PRO A 213 -7.04 20.32 23.35
N TYR A 214 -6.37 20.10 22.21
CA TYR A 214 -6.19 18.74 21.68
C TYR A 214 -5.11 17.96 22.42
N MET A 215 -4.01 18.63 22.81
CA MET A 215 -3.02 18.04 23.71
C MET A 215 -3.64 17.63 25.04
N GLU A 216 -4.52 18.46 25.58
CA GLU A 216 -5.21 18.16 26.83
C GLU A 216 -6.10 16.91 26.72
N ILE A 217 -6.82 16.76 25.60
CA ILE A 217 -7.62 15.54 25.35
C ILE A 217 -6.72 14.30 25.24
N LEU A 218 -5.61 14.37 24.50
CA LEU A 218 -4.66 13.26 24.40
C LEU A 218 -4.00 12.94 25.74
N HIS A 219 -3.73 13.96 26.55
CA HIS A 219 -3.22 13.82 27.91
C HIS A 219 -4.25 13.10 28.79
N GLN A 220 -5.50 13.56 28.82
CA GLN A 220 -6.59 12.94 29.57
C GLN A 220 -6.78 11.47 29.20
N ARG A 221 -6.77 11.15 27.90
CA ARG A 221 -6.84 9.76 27.40
C ARG A 221 -5.62 8.94 27.83
N GLY A 222 -4.42 9.51 27.76
CA GLY A 222 -3.20 8.86 28.21
C GLY A 222 -3.22 8.54 29.71
N VAL A 223 -3.62 9.50 30.54
CA VAL A 223 -3.78 9.33 32.00
C VAL A 223 -4.85 8.29 32.31
N GLN A 224 -6.00 8.33 31.63
CA GLN A 224 -7.07 7.36 31.83
C GLN A 224 -6.62 5.93 31.49
N ALA A 225 -5.97 5.73 30.33
CA ALA A 225 -5.45 4.42 29.96
C ALA A 225 -4.40 3.90 30.95
N ALA A 226 -3.51 4.79 31.42
CA ALA A 226 -2.53 4.44 32.44
C ALA A 226 -3.17 4.05 33.77
N ALA A 227 -4.21 4.79 34.21
CA ALA A 227 -4.96 4.48 35.43
C ALA A 227 -5.69 3.13 35.36
N GLU A 228 -6.19 2.78 34.16
CA GLU A 228 -6.84 1.49 33.89
C GLU A 228 -5.83 0.35 33.60
N ASN A 229 -4.51 0.60 33.70
CA ASN A 229 -3.43 -0.35 33.40
C ASN A 229 -3.49 -0.93 31.98
N LEU A 230 -3.97 -0.16 31.00
CA LEU A 230 -3.97 -0.57 29.60
C LEU A 230 -2.54 -0.52 29.06
N THR A 231 -1.99 -1.67 28.67
CA THR A 231 -0.59 -1.78 28.24
C THR A 231 -0.43 -2.16 26.77
N ALA A 232 -1.47 -2.72 26.14
CA ALA A 232 -1.44 -3.07 24.74
C ALA A 232 -2.06 -1.96 23.86
N PRO A 233 -1.42 -1.61 22.72
CA PRO A 233 -1.98 -0.69 21.74
C PRO A 233 -3.45 -1.00 21.37
N LYS A 234 -3.76 -2.30 21.16
CA LYS A 234 -5.11 -2.77 20.84
C LYS A 234 -6.16 -2.41 21.91
N GLU A 235 -5.80 -2.51 23.18
CA GLU A 235 -6.72 -2.25 24.30
C GLU A 235 -7.00 -0.75 24.42
N ILE A 236 -5.96 0.07 24.26
CA ILE A 236 -6.04 1.53 24.27
C ILE A 236 -6.94 2.01 23.12
N VAL A 237 -6.73 1.48 21.91
CA VAL A 237 -7.56 1.82 20.74
C VAL A 237 -9.02 1.43 20.98
N LYS A 238 -9.29 0.20 21.41
CA LYS A 238 -10.67 -0.27 21.70
C LYS A 238 -11.40 0.60 22.74
N LYS A 239 -10.67 1.16 23.70
CA LYS A 239 -11.26 2.02 24.74
C LYS A 239 -11.71 3.37 24.20
N PHE A 240 -10.87 4.04 23.41
CA PHE A 240 -11.12 5.41 22.98
C PHE A 240 -11.74 5.53 21.58
N TRP A 241 -11.66 4.46 20.81
CA TRP A 241 -12.29 4.30 19.49
C TRP A 241 -13.03 2.96 19.45
N PRO A 242 -14.11 2.82 20.24
CA PRO A 242 -14.92 1.62 20.18
C PRO A 242 -15.45 1.45 18.76
N ILE A 243 -15.25 0.26 18.21
CA ILE A 243 -15.81 -0.12 16.92
C ILE A 243 -17.33 -0.23 17.13
N VAL A 244 -18.09 0.65 16.49
CA VAL A 244 -19.57 0.61 16.48
C VAL A 244 -20.03 -0.37 15.42
#